data_AF-A0A661KBD9-F1
#
_entry.id   AF-A0A661KBD9-F1
#
_cell.length_a   1.000
_cell.length_b   1.000
_cell.length_c   1.000
_cell.angle_alpha   90.00
_cell.angle_beta   90.00
_cell.angle_gamma   90.00
#
_symmetry.space_group_name_H-M   'P 1'
#
loop_
_entity.id
_entity.type
_entity.pdbx_description
1 polymer ?
#
loop_
_entity_poly.entity_id
_entity_poly.type
_entity_poly.pdbx_seq_one_letter_code
_entity_poly.pdbx_strand_id
1 'polypeptide(L)' 'RELASKSPVALQMGKKSFYSMWDMNFGDSLEYMGEVFARLCCTEDAQEGVKAFLEKRKPEWKER' A
#
# COMPACT_ATOMS: atom_id res chain seq x y z
N ARG A 1 -12.56 -4.07 12.83
CA ARG A 1 -12.50 -5.17 11.84
C ARG A 1 -12.21 -4.68 10.41
N GLU A 2 -12.51 -3.43 10.07
CA GLU A 2 -12.33 -2.89 8.72
C GLU A 2 -10.86 -2.86 8.25
N LEU A 3 -9.92 -2.42 9.09
CA LEU A 3 -8.49 -2.46 8.73
C LEU A 3 -8.00 -3.87 8.45
N ALA A 4 -8.35 -4.84 9.30
CA ALA A 4 -7.98 -6.25 9.12
C ALA A 4 -8.57 -6.91 7.86
N SER A 5 -9.47 -6.23 7.13
CA SER A 5 -10.02 -6.72 5.85
C SER A 5 -9.26 -6.21 4.61
N LYS A 6 -8.27 -5.33 4.78
CA LYS A 6 -7.45 -4.78 3.70
C LYS A 6 -6.18 -5.61 3.50
N SER A 7 -5.46 -5.37 2.41
CA SER A 7 -4.15 -5.99 2.17
C SER A 7 -3.19 -5.75 3.35
N PRO A 8 -2.67 -6.81 4.00
CA PRO A 8 -1.68 -6.68 5.06
C PRO A 8 -0.40 -5.97 4.59
N VAL A 9 0.04 -6.24 3.35
CA VAL A 9 1.23 -5.61 2.74
C VAL A 9 1.02 -4.10 2.60
N ALA A 10 -0.13 -3.67 2.05
CA ALA A 10 -0.44 -2.26 1.89
C ALA A 10 -0.50 -1.52 3.24
N LEU A 11 -1.10 -2.13 4.27
CA LEU A 11 -1.16 -1.55 5.61
C LEU A 11 0.22 -1.43 6.25
N GLN A 12 1.06 -2.46 6.12
CA GLN A 12 2.41 -2.45 6.69
C GLN A 12 3.28 -1.40 6.02
N MET A 13 3.27 -1.34 4.68
CA MET A 13 4.01 -0.35 3.91
C MET A 13 3.52 1.05 4.24
N GLY A 14 2.21 1.32 4.18
CA GLY A 14 1.64 2.63 4.46
C GLY A 14 1.97 3.12 5.88
N LYS A 15 1.84 2.26 6.89
CA LYS A 15 2.18 2.61 8.28
C LYS A 15 3.67 2.93 8.43
N LYS A 16 4.55 2.08 7.88
CA LYS A 16 6.00 2.29 7.98
C LYS A 16 6.41 3.59 7.29
N SER A 17 5.88 3.84 6.10
CA SER A 17 6.18 5.04 5.33
C SER A 17 5.68 6.30 6.00
N PHE A 18 4.48 6.27 6.59
CA PHE A 18 3.94 7.39 7.37
C PHE A 18 4.90 7.83 8.48
N TYR A 19 5.40 6.88 9.30
CA TYR A 19 6.35 7.22 10.36
C TYR A 19 7.74 7.59 9.82
N SER A 20 8.16 7.05 8.69
CA SER A 20 9.46 7.38 8.08
C SER A 20 9.50 8.81 7.55
N MET A 21 8.37 9.33 7.07
CA MET A 21 8.25 10.71 6.58
C MET A 21 8.13 11.76 7.68
N TRP A 22 7.92 11.36 8.95
CA TRP A 22 7.60 12.28 10.05
C TRP A 22 8.67 13.37 10.24
N ASP A 23 9.94 13.01 10.09
CA ASP A 23 11.08 13.92 10.26
C ASP A 23 11.65 14.42 8.91
N MET A 24 11.02 14.05 7.78
CA MET A 24 11.44 14.50 6.45
C MET A 24 10.89 15.90 6.16
N ASN A 25 11.64 16.69 5.40
CA ASN A 25 11.06 17.90 4.81
C ASN A 25 10.04 17.50 3.72
N PHE A 26 9.17 18.43 3.35
CA PHE A 26 8.06 18.15 2.44
C PHE A 26 8.51 17.59 1.07
N GLY A 27 9.59 18.14 0.50
CA GLY A 27 10.14 17.67 -0.78
C GLY A 27 10.60 16.22 -0.70
N ASP A 28 11.44 15.91 0.28
CA ASP A 28 11.97 14.56 0.49
C ASP A 28 10.85 13.56 0.78
N SER A 29 9.83 13.97 1.54
CA SER A 29 8.67 13.13 1.86
C SER A 29 7.86 12.76 0.61
N LEU A 30 7.74 13.68 -0.36
CA LEU A 30 7.04 13.44 -1.62
C LEU A 30 7.82 12.45 -2.50
N GLU A 31 9.13 12.64 -2.64
CA GLU A 31 10.00 11.72 -3.40
C GLU A 31 9.97 10.32 -2.78
N TYR A 32 10.13 10.23 -1.46
CA TYR A 32 10.06 8.98 -0.72
C TYR A 32 8.70 8.28 -0.89
N MET A 33 7.60 9.03 -0.81
CA MET A 33 6.26 8.47 -1.02
C MET A 33 6.10 7.92 -2.44
N GLY A 34 6.66 8.59 -3.45
CA GLY A 34 6.66 8.11 -4.83
C GLY A 34 7.34 6.75 -4.97
N GLU A 35 8.51 6.56 -4.36
CA GLU A 35 9.20 5.26 -4.36
C GLU A 35 8.41 4.17 -3.65
N VAL A 36 7.87 4.47 -2.46
CA VAL A 36 7.05 3.52 -1.69
C VAL A 36 5.84 3.08 -2.50
N PHE A 37 5.17 4.04 -3.14
CA PHE A 37 3.98 3.77 -3.95
C PHE A 37 4.33 2.91 -5.16
N ALA A 38 5.41 3.22 -5.88
CA ALA A 38 5.88 2.40 -7.00
C ALA A 38 6.16 0.96 -6.57
N ARG A 39 6.81 0.75 -5.41
CA ARG A 39 7.05 -0.60 -4.85
C ARG A 39 5.75 -1.30 -4.47
N LEU A 40 4.79 -0.59 -3.89
CA LEU A 40 3.48 -1.14 -3.54
C LEU A 40 2.76 -1.65 -4.79
N CYS A 41 2.77 -0.89 -5.89
CA CYS A 41 2.16 -1.28 -7.15
C CYS A 41 2.76 -2.55 -7.78
N CYS A 42 3.98 -2.94 -7.38
CA CYS A 42 4.62 -4.17 -7.84
C CYS A 42 4.21 -5.43 -7.06
N THR A 43 3.43 -5.30 -5.98
CA THR A 43 2.99 -6.43 -5.14
C THR A 43 1.84 -7.21 -5.78
N GLU A 44 1.72 -8.51 -5.48
CA GLU A 44 0.56 -9.31 -5.93
C GLU A 44 -0.74 -8.77 -5.32
N ASP A 45 -0.69 -8.36 -4.06
CA ASP A 45 -1.83 -7.76 -3.36
C ASP A 45 -2.33 -6.47 -4.05
N ALA A 46 -1.45 -5.64 -4.60
CA ALA A 46 -1.86 -4.45 -5.36
C ALA A 46 -2.57 -4.82 -6.66
N GLN A 47 -2.03 -5.80 -7.41
CA GLN A 47 -2.65 -6.30 -8.64
C GLN A 47 -4.03 -6.91 -8.36
N GLU A 48 -4.12 -7.72 -7.31
CA GLU A 48 -5.37 -8.34 -6.87
C GLU A 48 -6.38 -7.31 -6.37
N GLY A 49 -5.95 -6.30 -5.62
CA GLY A 49 -6.83 -5.23 -5.14
C GLY A 49 -7.48 -4.46 -6.30
N VAL A 50 -6.69 -4.11 -7.32
CA VAL A 50 -7.20 -3.46 -8.54
C VAL A 50 -8.13 -4.40 -9.30
N LYS A 51 -7.74 -5.67 -9.50
CA LYS A 51 -8.55 -6.66 -10.19
C LYS A 51 -9.89 -6.91 -9.51
N ALA A 52 -9.89 -7.16 -8.20
CA ALA A 52 -11.10 -7.40 -7.42
C ALA A 52 -12.04 -6.19 -7.42
N PHE A 53 -11.50 -4.97 -7.39
CA PHE A 53 -12.28 -3.75 -7.53
C PHE A 53 -12.99 -3.67 -8.89
N LEU A 54 -12.25 -3.90 -9.99
CA LEU A 54 -12.80 -3.90 -11.34
C LEU A 54 -13.85 -5.01 -11.55
N GLU A 55 -13.62 -6.18 -10.96
CA GLU A 55 -14.51 -7.34 -11.02
C GLU A 55 -15.67 -7.29 -10.00
N LYS A 56 -15.74 -6.24 -9.17
CA LYS A 56 -16.77 -6.05 -8.12
C LYS A 56 -16.89 -7.23 -7.15
N ARG A 57 -15.78 -7.88 -6.84
CA ARG A 57 -15.70 -8.98 -5.88
C ARG A 57 -14.84 -8.61 -4.68
N LYS A 58 -14.84 -9.46 -3.66
CA LYS A 58 -13.90 -9.32 -2.55
C LYS A 58 -12.49 -9.74 -3.00
N PRO A 59 -11.46 -8.99 -2.61
CA PRO A 59 -10.08 -9.36 -2.89
C PRO A 59 -9.63 -10.54 -2.03
N GLU A 60 -8.73 -11.36 -2.59
CA GLU A 60 -8.06 -12.46 -1.89
C GLU A 60 -6.58 -12.13 -1.67
N TRP A 61 -6.26 -11.65 -0.47
CA TRP A 61 -4.90 -11.23 -0.13
C TRP A 61 -3.95 -12.43 0.01
N LYS A 62 -2.78 -12.35 -0.61
CA LYS A 62 -1.71 -13.37 -0.56
C LYS A 62 -0.50 -12.94 0.25
N GLU A 63 -0.53 -11.71 0.77
CA GLU A 63 0.51 -11.12 1.62
C GLU A 63 1.88 -11.00 0.93
N ARG A 64 1.88 -10.72 -0.38
CA ARG A 64 3.09 -10.51 -1.17
C ARG A 64 2.85 -9.60 -2.38
#